data_AF-G2ZJ78-F1
#
_entry.id   AF-G2ZJ78-F1
#
_cell.length_a   1.000
_cell.length_b   1.000
_cell.length_c   1.000
_cell.angle_alpha   90.00
_cell.angle_beta   90.00
_cell.angle_gamma   90.00
#
_symmetry.space_group_name_H-M   'P 1'
#
loop_
_entity.id
_entity.type
_entity.pdbx_description
1 polymer ?
#
loop_
_entity_poly.entity_id
_entity_poly.type
_entity_poly.pdbx_seq_one_letter_code
_entity_poly.pdbx_strand_id
1 'polypeptide(L)' 'MDSKHAVMNRSSFDRLSEYSTSRPTGVYPGKMWKSITRDGAPYLCWYGIVEGRDDLCSNNARQILICD' A
#
# COMPACT_ATOMS: atom_id res chain seq x y z
N MET A 1 -8.74 -16.39 -1.63
CA MET A 1 -7.89 -15.31 -1.10
C MET A 1 -8.80 -14.15 -0.74
N ASP A 2 -8.69 -13.63 0.47
CA ASP A 2 -9.53 -12.52 0.90
C ASP A 2 -9.06 -11.22 0.22
N SER A 3 -9.97 -10.51 -0.44
CA SER A 3 -9.69 -9.26 -1.17
C SER A 3 -9.56 -8.03 -0.28
N LYS A 4 -9.60 -8.20 1.04
CA LYS A 4 -9.62 -7.14 2.06
C LYS A 4 -8.26 -6.97 2.74
N HIS A 5 -7.50 -8.04 2.94
CA HIS A 5 -6.21 -7.99 3.63
C HIS A 5 -5.03 -8.31 2.71
N ALA A 6 -3.86 -7.77 3.09
CA ALA A 6 -2.57 -8.14 2.54
C ALA A 6 -1.80 -8.92 3.60
N VAL A 7 -1.53 -10.20 3.35
CA VAL A 7 -0.74 -11.04 4.26
C VAL A 7 0.72 -10.97 3.85
N MET A 8 1.62 -10.69 4.79
CA MET A 8 3.06 -10.70 4.54
C MET A 8 3.86 -10.97 5.82
N ASN A 9 5.11 -11.39 5.67
CA ASN A 9 6.00 -11.54 6.82
C ASN A 9 6.60 -10.20 7.28
N ARG A 10 7.16 -10.18 8.49
CA ARG A 10 7.80 -8.99 9.08
C ARG A 10 8.87 -8.40 8.16
N SER A 11 9.72 -9.24 7.57
CA SER A 11 10.81 -8.78 6.70
C SER A 11 10.31 -8.02 5.45
N SER A 12 9.16 -8.41 4.91
CA SER A 12 8.54 -7.74 3.76
C SER A 12 7.91 -6.42 4.19
N PHE A 13 7.23 -6.41 5.35
CA PHE A 13 6.67 -5.19 5.94
C PHE A 13 7.74 -4.13 6.24
N ASP A 14 8.91 -4.55 6.73
CA ASP A 14 10.00 -3.63 7.08
C ASP A 14 10.66 -3.00 5.85
N ARG A 15 10.60 -3.68 4.69
CA ARG A 15 11.11 -3.16 3.41
C ARG A 15 10.20 -2.12 2.76
N LEU A 16 8.93 -2.03 3.15
CA LEU A 16 8.02 -1.02 2.61
C LEU A 16 8.41 0.36 3.15
N SER A 17 8.59 1.32 2.24
CA SER A 17 8.70 2.73 2.61
C SER A 17 7.43 3.18 3.34
N GLU A 18 7.59 3.97 4.40
CA GLU A 18 6.47 4.47 5.19
C GLU A 18 6.05 5.87 4.73
N TYR A 19 4.75 6.03 4.47
CA TYR A 19 4.12 7.32 4.18
C TYR A 19 2.80 7.42 4.98
N SER A 20 2.92 7.54 6.30
CA SER A 20 1.77 7.61 7.23
C SER A 20 1.05 8.97 7.18
N THR A 21 1.75 10.05 6.82
CA THR A 21 1.24 11.44 6.83
C THR A 21 1.31 12.14 5.48
N SER A 22 1.74 11.42 4.42
CA SER A 22 1.95 11.99 3.09
C SER A 22 1.73 10.94 2.01
N ARG A 23 1.94 11.32 0.74
CA ARG A 23 1.90 10.40 -0.41
C ARG A 23 3.27 10.37 -1.07
N PRO A 24 3.70 9.20 -1.58
CA PRO A 24 4.98 9.11 -2.29
C PRO A 24 4.99 9.97 -3.55
N THR A 25 6.13 10.62 -3.82
CA THR A 25 6.41 11.28 -5.10
C THR A 25 6.74 10.24 -6.18
N GLY A 26 6.67 10.59 -7.47
CA GLY A 26 6.89 9.65 -8.57
C GLY A 26 5.75 8.62 -8.65
N VAL A 27 4.62 9.06 -9.19
CA VAL A 27 3.39 8.27 -9.34
C VAL A 27 3.54 7.36 -10.54
N TYR A 28 3.50 6.05 -10.32
CA TYR A 28 3.46 5.04 -11.38
C TYR A 28 2.72 3.78 -10.89
N PRO A 29 2.02 3.04 -11.77
CA PRO A 29 1.33 1.82 -11.40
C PRO A 29 2.27 0.77 -10.80
N GLY A 30 1.84 0.14 -9.70
CA GLY A 30 2.60 -0.87 -8.98
C GLY A 30 3.51 -0.34 -7.88
N LYS A 31 3.68 0.99 -7.73
CA LYS A 31 4.39 1.54 -6.57
C LYS A 31 3.63 1.19 -5.29
N MET A 32 4.33 0.59 -4.33
CA MET A 32 3.77 0.15 -3.04
C MET A 32 4.44 0.84 -1.87
N TRP A 33 3.69 1.06 -0.80
CA TRP A 33 4.19 1.62 0.45
C TRP A 33 3.32 1.19 1.64
N LYS A 34 3.82 1.39 2.86
CA LYS A 34 3.03 1.22 4.08
C LYS A 34 2.54 2.56 4.61
N SER A 35 1.36 2.55 5.19
CA SER A 35 0.81 3.66 5.98
C SER A 35 0.37 3.10 7.32
N ILE A 36 0.72 3.78 8.41
CA ILE A 36 0.32 3.40 9.76
C ILE A 36 -0.71 4.43 10.22
N THR A 37 -1.93 3.96 10.51
CA THR A 37 -3.01 4.83 11.00
C THR A 37 -2.73 5.30 12.43
N ARG A 38 -3.51 6.27 12.91
CA ARG A 38 -3.33 6.84 14.26
C ARG A 38 -3.52 5.79 15.38
N ASP A 39 -4.34 4.78 15.16
CA ASP A 39 -4.55 3.62 16.04
C ASP A 39 -3.48 2.53 15.88
N GLY A 40 -2.48 2.74 15.02
CA GLY A 40 -1.36 1.82 14.81
C GLY A 40 -1.63 0.69 13.82
N ALA A 41 -2.78 0.68 13.14
CA ALA A 41 -3.10 -0.35 12.17
C ALA A 41 -2.28 -0.13 10.87
N PRO A 42 -1.54 -1.15 10.41
CA PRO A 42 -0.75 -1.05 9.18
C PRO A 42 -1.62 -1.31 7.95
N TYR A 43 -1.43 -0.50 6.90
CA TYR A 43 -2.04 -0.68 5.60
C TYR A 43 -0.97 -0.75 4.51
N LEU A 44 -1.17 -1.64 3.54
CA LEU A 44 -0.44 -1.67 2.28
C LEU A 44 -1.21 -0.77 1.32
N CYS A 45 -0.53 0.24 0.81
CA CYS A 45 -1.07 1.15 -0.19
C CYS A 45 -0.32 0.97 -1.52
N TRP A 46 -1.02 1.19 -2.63
CA TRP A 46 -0.40 1.14 -3.94
C TRP A 46 -1.10 2.01 -4.98
N TYR A 47 -0.33 2.44 -5.97
CA TYR A 47 -0.86 3.03 -7.19
C TYR A 47 -1.29 1.94 -8.17
N GLY A 48 -2.55 1.94 -8.60
CA GLY A 48 -3.08 0.99 -9.59
C GLY A 48 -3.35 1.65 -10.94
N ILE A 49 -3.56 0.84 -11.97
CA ILE A 49 -3.95 1.29 -13.31
C ILE A 49 -5.41 1.79 -13.28
N VAL A 50 -5.71 2.80 -14.10
CA VAL A 50 -7.08 3.25 -14.41
C VAL A 50 -7.31 3.02 -15.90
N GLU A 51 -8.19 2.10 -16.25
CA GLU A 51 -8.45 1.74 -17.65
C GLU A 51 -8.90 2.97 -18.46
N GLY A 52 -8.27 3.18 -19.62
CA GLY A 52 -8.54 4.32 -20.50
C GLY A 52 -7.98 5.66 -20.04
N ARG A 53 -7.18 5.71 -18.95
CA ARG A 53 -6.59 6.94 -18.41
C ARG A 53 -5.12 6.75 -18.03
N ASP A 54 -4.23 6.94 -19.00
CA ASP A 54 -2.77 6.81 -18.83
C ASP A 54 -2.15 7.93 -17.97
N ASP A 55 -2.88 9.03 -17.77
CA ASP A 55 -2.47 10.19 -16.97
C ASP A 55 -2.83 10.06 -15.48
N LEU A 56 -3.51 8.97 -15.09
CA LEU A 56 -3.99 8.77 -13.72
C LEU A 56 -3.56 7.42 -13.15
N CYS A 57 -3.47 7.38 -11.82
CA CYS A 57 -3.36 6.16 -11.05
C CYS A 57 -4.46 6.11 -10.00
N SER A 58 -5.04 4.93 -9.80
CA SER A 58 -5.90 4.68 -8.64
C SER A 58 -5.04 4.63 -7.37
N ASN A 59 -5.60 5.00 -6.22
CA ASN A 59 -4.92 4.86 -4.94
C ASN A 59 -5.69 3.84 -4.11
N ASN A 60 -5.07 2.68 -3.92
CA ASN A 60 -5.69 1.54 -3.29
C ASN A 60 -5.02 1.26 -1.94
N ALA A 61 -5.77 0.66 -1.02
CA ALA A 61 -5.25 0.26 0.27
C ALA A 61 -5.89 -1.05 0.75
N ARG A 62 -5.13 -1.85 1.49
CA ARG A 62 -5.60 -3.04 2.23
C ARG A 62 -4.91 -3.11 3.58
N GLN A 63 -5.62 -3.58 4.59
CA GLN A 63 -5.02 -3.76 5.91
C GLN A 63 -3.98 -4.90 5.86
N ILE A 64 -2.83 -4.69 6.50
CA ILE A 64 -1.76 -5.69 6.55
C ILE A 64 -2.00 -6.63 7.73
N LEU A 65 -1.90 -7.93 7.48
CA LEU A 65 -1.77 -8.96 8.50
C LEU A 65 -0.34 -9.49 8.45
N ILE A 66 0.40 -9.32 9.54
CA ILE A 66 1.77 -9.84 9.65
C ILE A 66 1.69 -11.28 10.14
N CYS A 67 2.21 -12.21 9.35
CA CYS A 67 2.32 -13.62 9.72
C CYS A 67 3.79 -14.02 9.78
N ASP A 68 4.18 -14.73 10.83
CA ASP A 68 5.54 -15.25 11.04
C ASP A 68 5.74 -16.62 10.37
#